data_AF-A0A0V1H6P2-F1
#
_entry.id   AF-A0A0V1H6P2-F1
#
_cell.length_a   1.000
_cell.length_b   1.000
_cell.length_c   1.000
_cell.angle_alpha   90.00
_cell.angle_beta   90.00
_cell.angle_gamma   90.00
#
_symmetry.space_group_name_H-M   'P 1'
#
loop_
_entity.id
_entity.type
_entity.pdbx_description
1 polymer ?
#
loop_
_entity_poly.entity_id
_entity_poly.type
_entity_poly.pdbx_seq_one_letter_code
_entity_poly.pdbx_strand_id
1 'polypeptide(L)'
;MRQLHLVLGLLLLCGQCLVQSIDADRIRSSCRLVRGRAYCPDPNNPDKHDGSVVIVQLKSKDGYVNRIDETFVSKNGYFSVSGCQRDLYKSWEPELHIYHTCKQNQRRMLKLPINSNDAEYKIPQAINLRSYFTTEEQKQFDNRPACIP
;
A
#
# COMPACT_ATOMS: atom_id res chain seq x y z
N MET A 1 9.84 30.75 65.34
CA MET A 1 10.37 30.70 63.96
C MET A 1 10.65 29.25 63.52
N ARG A 2 9.61 28.39 63.48
CA ARG A 2 9.76 26.97 63.09
C ARG A 2 8.59 26.41 62.29
N GLN A 3 7.61 27.26 61.96
CA GLN A 3 6.43 26.89 61.15
C GLN A 3 6.45 27.49 59.73
N LEU A 4 7.35 28.44 59.44
CA LEU A 4 7.34 29.13 58.14
C LEU A 4 8.09 28.35 57.03
N HIS A 5 8.95 27.40 57.40
CA HIS A 5 9.71 26.61 56.42
C HIS A 5 8.96 25.39 55.89
N LEU A 6 7.88 24.97 56.54
CA LEU A 6 7.11 23.80 56.09
C LEU A 6 6.15 24.12 54.94
N VAL A 7 5.69 25.38 54.84
CA VAL A 7 4.77 25.80 53.78
C VAL A 7 5.52 26.09 52.47
N LEU A 8 6.77 26.56 52.56
CA LEU A 8 7.60 26.83 51.38
C LEU A 8 8.11 25.55 50.68
N GLY A 9 8.21 24.43 51.40
CA GLY A 9 8.60 23.13 50.84
C GLY A 9 7.47 22.42 50.07
N LEU A 10 6.20 22.76 50.34
CA LEU A 10 5.06 22.11 49.70
C LEU A 10 4.68 22.75 48.35
N LEU A 11 5.05 24.01 48.12
CA LEU A 11 4.74 24.73 46.88
C LEU A 11 5.71 24.43 45.72
N LEU A 12 6.88 23.83 45.99
CA LEU A 12 7.85 23.41 44.96
C LEU A 12 7.57 22.01 44.38
N LEU A 13 6.65 21.24 44.97
CA LEU A 13 6.23 19.93 44.47
C LEU A 13 4.97 19.95 43.59
N CYS A 14 4.23 21.07 43.56
CA CYS A 14 3.06 21.24 42.69
C CYS A 14 3.38 21.77 41.28
N GLY A 15 4.63 22.16 41.02
CA GLY A 15 5.03 22.86 39.79
C GLY A 15 5.41 21.97 38.60
N GLN A 16 5.42 20.64 38.73
CA GLN A 16 5.91 19.73 37.68
C GLN A 16 4.85 18.81 37.06
N CYS A 17 3.56 18.93 37.43
CA CYS A 17 2.51 18.06 36.89
C CYS A 17 1.70 18.66 35.72
N LEU A 18 2.16 19.73 35.08
CA LEU A 18 1.50 20.32 33.92
C LEU A 18 2.44 20.46 32.73
N VAL A 19 3.21 19.42 32.42
CA VAL A 19 3.48 19.14 31.01
C VAL A 19 2.30 18.29 30.54
N GLN A 20 1.19 18.97 30.24
CA GLN A 20 0.17 18.37 29.40
C GLN A 20 0.88 18.08 28.08
N SER A 21 1.21 16.80 27.85
CA SER A 21 1.51 16.32 26.52
C SER A 21 0.28 16.66 25.70
N ILE A 22 0.37 17.76 24.95
CA ILE A 22 -0.50 18.04 23.83
C ILE A 22 -0.21 16.86 22.90
N ASP A 23 -1.01 15.80 23.01
CA ASP A 23 -1.05 14.75 22.01
C ASP A 23 -1.45 15.48 20.74
N ALA A 24 -0.42 15.86 19.97
CA ALA A 24 -0.57 16.40 18.64
C ALA A 24 -1.52 15.45 17.93
N ASP A 25 -2.72 15.96 17.65
CA ASP A 25 -3.76 15.42 16.79
C ASP A 25 -3.18 14.29 15.93
N ARG A 26 -3.20 13.05 16.46
CA ARG A 26 -2.28 12.01 15.99
C ARG A 26 -2.86 11.48 14.71
N ILE A 27 -2.62 12.20 13.60
CA ILE A 27 -2.90 11.77 12.24
C ILE A 27 -2.24 10.40 12.12
N ARG A 28 -3.06 9.36 12.26
CA ARG A 28 -2.59 7.99 12.26
C ARG A 28 -2.24 7.69 10.81
N SER A 29 -0.98 7.40 10.52
CA SER A 29 -0.60 6.90 9.19
C SER A 29 -0.39 5.40 9.27
N SER A 30 -0.94 4.65 8.33
CA SER A 30 -0.67 3.22 8.20
C SER A 30 0.07 2.95 6.89
N CYS A 31 1.09 2.10 7.00
CA CYS A 31 1.93 1.68 5.89
C CYS A 31 1.65 0.22 5.54
N ARG A 32 1.74 -0.09 4.26
CA ARG A 32 1.59 -1.45 3.73
C ARG A 32 2.78 -1.77 2.85
N LEU A 33 3.32 -2.95 3.03
CA LEU A 33 4.31 -3.58 2.17
C LEU A 33 3.70 -4.85 1.59
N VAL A 34 3.66 -4.94 0.27
CA VAL A 34 3.10 -6.10 -0.41
C VAL A 34 4.16 -6.75 -1.26
N ARG A 35 4.33 -8.05 -1.07
CA ARG A 35 5.29 -8.89 -1.80
C ARG A 35 4.57 -10.01 -2.48
N GLY A 36 5.02 -10.37 -3.67
CA GLY A 36 4.42 -11.47 -4.40
C GLY A 36 5.19 -11.84 -5.64
N ARG A 37 4.62 -12.79 -6.37
CA ARG A 37 5.09 -13.19 -7.69
C ARG A 37 3.94 -13.05 -8.68
N ALA A 38 4.15 -12.33 -9.76
CA ALA A 38 3.23 -12.21 -10.89
C ALA A 38 4.02 -12.42 -12.18
N TYR A 39 3.49 -13.19 -13.13
CA TYR A 39 4.24 -13.52 -14.32
C TYR A 39 3.34 -13.76 -15.53
N CYS A 40 3.86 -13.36 -16.69
CA CYS A 40 3.40 -13.83 -17.99
C CYS A 40 4.15 -15.14 -18.31
N PRO A 41 3.47 -16.28 -18.51
CA PRO A 41 4.13 -17.57 -18.74
C PRO A 41 4.86 -17.62 -20.08
N ASP A 42 6.11 -18.09 -20.05
CA ASP A 42 6.91 -18.36 -21.25
C ASP A 42 6.31 -19.52 -22.07
N PRO A 43 6.18 -19.39 -23.41
CA PRO A 43 5.65 -20.46 -24.26
C PRO A 43 6.38 -21.79 -24.15
N ASN A 44 7.69 -21.76 -23.88
CA ASN A 44 8.56 -22.92 -23.78
C ASN A 44 8.72 -23.41 -22.33
N ASN A 45 8.39 -22.57 -21.34
CA ASN A 45 8.45 -22.92 -19.92
C ASN A 45 7.35 -22.18 -19.13
N PRO A 46 6.18 -22.82 -18.93
CA PRO A 46 5.02 -22.18 -18.30
C PRO A 46 5.23 -21.65 -16.89
N ASP A 47 6.28 -22.08 -16.18
CA ASP A 47 6.58 -21.61 -14.82
C ASP A 47 7.46 -20.35 -14.81
N LYS A 48 8.08 -20.02 -15.94
CA LYS A 48 8.95 -18.85 -16.09
C LYS A 48 8.19 -17.63 -16.58
N HIS A 49 8.70 -16.48 -16.21
CA HIS A 49 8.27 -15.22 -16.75
C HIS A 49 8.92 -14.99 -18.13
N ASP A 50 8.12 -14.68 -19.14
CA ASP A 50 8.58 -14.42 -20.53
C ASP A 50 9.35 -13.10 -20.73
N GLY A 51 9.53 -12.29 -19.67
CA GLY A 51 10.22 -11.01 -19.71
C GLY A 51 9.34 -9.82 -20.13
N SER A 52 8.04 -10.03 -20.33
CA SER A 52 7.09 -8.94 -20.58
C SER A 52 7.07 -7.93 -19.43
N VAL A 53 6.87 -6.66 -19.77
CA VAL A 53 6.73 -5.61 -18.74
C VAL A 53 5.43 -5.82 -17.96
N VAL A 54 5.57 -5.90 -16.63
CA VAL A 54 4.45 -5.95 -15.69
C VAL A 54 4.66 -4.86 -14.63
N ILE A 55 3.64 -4.05 -14.42
CA ILE A 55 3.65 -2.93 -13.47
C ILE A 55 2.65 -3.25 -12.36
N VAL A 56 3.08 -3.15 -11.11
CA VAL A 56 2.22 -3.33 -9.94
C VAL A 56 2.05 -1.99 -9.26
N GLN A 57 0.80 -1.53 -9.13
CA GLN A 57 0.44 -0.31 -8.43
C GLN A 57 -0.25 -0.64 -7.11
N LEU A 58 0.19 0.00 -6.03
CA LEU A 58 -0.51 0.01 -4.75
C LEU A 58 -1.44 1.21 -4.72
N LYS A 59 -2.74 0.93 -4.54
CA LYS A 59 -3.81 1.92 -4.55
C LYS A 59 -4.61 1.87 -3.28
N SER A 60 -5.24 2.99 -2.95
CA SER A 60 -6.27 3.03 -1.92
C SER A 60 -7.63 3.10 -2.61
N LYS A 61 -8.54 2.20 -2.22
CA LYS A 61 -9.90 2.15 -2.78
C LYS A 61 -10.74 3.38 -2.41
N ASP A 62 -10.47 3.92 -1.22
CA ASP A 62 -11.25 4.91 -0.50
C ASP A 62 -10.40 6.09 0.02
N GLY A 63 -9.15 6.14 -0.40
CA GLY A 63 -8.13 7.06 0.10
C GLY A 63 -8.21 8.45 -0.49
N TYR A 64 -7.53 9.38 0.18
CA TYR A 64 -7.32 10.73 -0.34
C TYR A 64 -6.46 10.73 -1.61
N VAL A 65 -5.48 9.82 -1.69
CA VAL A 65 -4.65 9.61 -2.87
C VAL A 65 -4.96 8.23 -3.43
N ASN A 66 -5.47 8.17 -4.67
CA ASN A 66 -5.83 6.90 -5.28
C ASN A 66 -4.61 6.01 -5.59
N ARG A 67 -3.46 6.61 -5.91
CA ARG A 67 -2.22 5.90 -6.26
C ARG A 67 -1.13 6.20 -5.23
N ILE A 68 -0.76 5.20 -4.45
CA ILE A 68 0.21 5.35 -3.36
C ILE A 68 1.62 5.16 -3.87
N ASP A 69 1.87 4.06 -4.57
CA ASP A 69 3.19 3.71 -5.10
C ASP A 69 3.08 2.75 -6.29
N GLU A 70 4.17 2.58 -7.03
CA GLU A 70 4.27 1.64 -8.14
C GLU A 70 5.65 0.97 -8.24
N THR A 71 5.67 -0.26 -8.73
CA THR A 71 6.90 -1.01 -8.95
C THR A 71 6.81 -1.85 -10.22
N PHE A 72 7.97 -2.25 -10.74
CA PHE A 72 8.07 -3.20 -11.84
C PHE A 72 8.31 -4.60 -11.30
N VAL A 73 7.75 -5.57 -12.01
CA VAL A 73 8.07 -6.98 -11.75
C VAL A 73 9.47 -7.30 -12.29
N SER A 74 10.26 -7.99 -11.48
CA SER A 74 11.58 -8.48 -11.86
C SER A 74 11.51 -9.54 -12.97
N LYS A 75 12.66 -9.84 -13.60
CA LYS A 75 12.77 -10.92 -14.61
C LYS A 75 12.27 -12.29 -14.12
N ASN A 76 12.30 -12.54 -12.81
CA ASN A 76 11.87 -13.81 -12.21
C ASN A 76 10.38 -13.80 -11.79
N GLY A 77 9.66 -12.71 -12.04
CA GLY A 77 8.25 -12.54 -11.70
C GLY A 77 8.02 -11.95 -10.30
N TYR A 78 9.05 -11.66 -9.51
CA TYR A 78 8.87 -11.14 -8.15
C TYR A 78 8.73 -9.61 -8.13
N PHE A 79 7.94 -9.12 -7.18
CA PHE A 79 7.79 -7.68 -6.92
C PHE A 79 7.65 -7.39 -5.42
N SER A 80 7.91 -6.14 -5.07
CA SER A 80 7.71 -5.57 -3.74
C SER A 80 7.26 -4.13 -3.92
N VAL A 81 6.10 -3.77 -3.39
CA VAL A 81 5.56 -2.39 -3.43
C VAL A 81 5.16 -1.97 -2.02
N SER A 82 5.46 -0.74 -1.65
CA SER A 82 5.18 -0.25 -0.31
C SER A 82 4.70 1.18 -0.32
N GLY A 83 3.76 1.51 0.56
CA GLY A 83 3.24 2.86 0.64
C GLY A 83 2.56 3.12 1.97
N CYS A 84 2.51 4.39 2.33
CA CYS A 84 1.85 4.86 3.53
C CYS A 84 0.75 5.84 3.15
N GLN A 85 -0.37 5.76 3.87
CA GLN A 85 -1.43 6.76 3.76
C GLN A 85 -1.88 7.19 5.16
N ARG A 86 -2.37 8.42 5.24
CA ARG A 86 -3.02 8.94 6.44
C ARG A 86 -4.41 8.31 6.57
N ASP A 87 -4.69 7.79 7.76
CA ASP A 87 -5.99 7.31 8.21
C ASP A 87 -6.70 8.48 8.90
N LEU A 88 -7.61 9.13 8.19
CA LEU A 88 -8.35 10.28 8.74
C LEU A 88 -9.47 9.79 9.68
N TYR A 89 -10.50 9.16 9.10
CA TYR A 89 -11.68 8.67 9.84
C TYR A 89 -11.74 7.15 9.91
N LYS A 90 -11.11 6.48 8.94
CA LYS A 90 -10.99 5.03 8.86
C LYS A 90 -9.62 4.67 8.31
N SER A 91 -9.16 3.46 8.63
CA SER A 91 -8.00 2.86 7.97
C SER A 91 -8.25 2.79 6.47
N TRP A 92 -7.25 3.19 5.68
CA TRP A 92 -7.36 3.06 4.22
C TRP A 92 -7.46 1.59 3.79
N GLU A 93 -8.21 1.34 2.71
CA GLU A 93 -8.39 0.02 2.12
C GLU A 93 -7.38 -0.19 0.97
N PRO A 94 -6.29 -0.95 1.19
CA PRO A 94 -5.26 -1.17 0.17
C PRO A 94 -5.71 -2.17 -0.92
N GLU A 95 -5.40 -1.85 -2.17
CA GLU A 95 -5.66 -2.70 -3.34
C GLU A 95 -4.43 -2.74 -4.26
N LEU A 96 -4.17 -3.89 -4.88
CA LEU A 96 -3.18 -4.00 -5.94
C LEU A 96 -3.83 -3.94 -7.31
N HIS A 97 -3.22 -3.15 -8.19
CA HIS A 97 -3.56 -3.11 -9.61
C HIS A 97 -2.33 -3.56 -10.41
N ILE A 98 -2.45 -4.70 -11.09
CA ILE A 98 -1.37 -5.28 -11.88
C ILE A 98 -1.67 -5.05 -13.36
N TYR A 99 -0.84 -4.24 -14.01
CA TYR A 99 -0.93 -3.91 -15.43
C TYR A 99 0.08 -4.73 -16.23
N HIS A 100 -0.36 -5.32 -17.34
CA HIS A 100 0.49 -6.19 -18.15
C HIS A 100 -0.01 -6.32 -19.60
N THR A 101 0.81 -6.95 -20.44
CA THR A 101 0.50 -7.22 -21.87
C THR A 101 0.58 -8.70 -22.27
N CYS A 102 0.63 -9.63 -21.28
CA CYS A 102 0.91 -11.07 -21.45
C CYS A 102 0.12 -11.85 -22.53
N LYS A 103 -1.03 -11.35 -23.02
CA LYS A 103 -1.86 -12.05 -24.01
C LYS A 103 -2.20 -11.09 -25.14
N GLN A 104 -1.72 -11.41 -26.34
CA GLN A 104 -1.95 -10.69 -27.60
C GLN A 104 -1.50 -9.22 -27.58
N ASN A 105 -0.49 -8.86 -26.78
CA ASN A 105 0.01 -7.48 -26.61
C ASN A 105 -1.06 -6.47 -26.17
N GLN A 106 -2.23 -6.93 -25.75
CA GLN A 106 -3.29 -6.07 -25.24
C GLN A 106 -2.99 -5.71 -23.78
N ARG A 107 -3.02 -4.42 -23.48
CA ARG A 107 -2.93 -3.92 -22.10
C ARG A 107 -4.13 -4.41 -21.30
N ARG A 108 -3.87 -5.13 -20.21
CA ARG A 108 -4.89 -5.58 -19.26
C ARG A 108 -4.51 -5.17 -17.84
N MET A 109 -5.51 -5.09 -16.99
CA MET A 109 -5.36 -4.76 -15.57
C MET A 109 -6.07 -5.82 -14.73
N LEU A 110 -5.36 -6.36 -13.76
CA LEU A 110 -5.87 -7.24 -12.73
C LEU A 110 -5.92 -6.49 -11.40
N LYS A 111 -7.11 -6.39 -10.81
CA LYS A 111 -7.31 -5.87 -9.47
C LYS A 111 -7.33 -7.01 -8.45
N LEU A 112 -6.52 -6.90 -7.39
CA LEU A 112 -6.47 -7.85 -6.29
C LEU A 112 -6.70 -7.11 -4.96
N PRO A 113 -7.68 -7.53 -4.15
CA PRO A 113 -7.82 -6.99 -2.80
C PRO A 113 -6.69 -7.50 -1.90
N ILE A 114 -6.21 -6.64 -0.99
CA ILE A 114 -5.27 -7.04 0.06
C ILE A 114 -6.08 -7.35 1.31
N ASN A 115 -6.35 -8.63 1.53
CA ASN A 115 -7.16 -9.11 2.66
C ASN A 115 -6.34 -9.29 3.94
N SER A 116 -5.52 -8.30 4.30
CA SER A 116 -4.75 -8.31 5.53
C SER A 116 -4.60 -6.89 6.09
N ASN A 117 -4.68 -6.80 7.42
CA ASN A 117 -4.41 -5.58 8.18
C ASN A 117 -2.94 -5.47 8.62
N ASP A 118 -2.12 -6.45 8.26
CA ASP A 118 -0.71 -6.50 8.62
C ASP A 118 0.07 -5.43 7.88
N ALA A 119 1.17 -4.97 8.49
CA ALA A 119 2.08 -4.04 7.82
C ALA A 119 2.74 -4.68 6.59
N GLU A 120 2.93 -5.99 6.61
CA GLU A 120 3.45 -6.77 5.49
C GLU A 120 2.44 -7.84 5.06
N TYR A 121 2.12 -7.88 3.77
CA TYR A 121 1.31 -8.92 3.16
C TYR A 121 2.10 -9.64 2.07
N LYS A 122 2.22 -10.97 2.20
CA LYS A 122 2.85 -11.84 1.19
C LYS A 122 1.76 -12.58 0.44
N ILE A 123 1.67 -12.36 -0.88
CA ILE A 123 0.77 -13.10 -1.74
C ILE A 123 1.24 -14.55 -1.78
N PRO A 124 0.41 -15.51 -1.34
CA PRO A 124 0.86 -16.89 -1.12
C PRO A 124 1.13 -17.65 -2.43
N GLN A 125 0.41 -17.31 -3.50
CA GLN A 125 0.49 -18.02 -4.78
C GLN A 125 1.03 -17.10 -5.88
N ALA A 126 1.81 -17.68 -6.79
CA ALA A 126 2.26 -16.96 -7.97
C ALA A 126 1.08 -16.69 -8.92
N ILE A 127 0.94 -15.43 -9.34
CA ILE A 127 -0.16 -14.96 -10.17
C ILE A 127 0.20 -15.19 -11.64
N ASN A 128 -0.46 -16.16 -12.27
CA ASN A 128 -0.40 -16.34 -13.72
C ASN A 128 -1.32 -15.33 -14.42
N LEU A 129 -0.72 -14.29 -15.00
CA LEU A 129 -1.44 -13.17 -15.60
C LEU A 129 -2.07 -13.51 -16.96
N ARG A 130 -1.77 -14.68 -17.54
CA ARG A 130 -2.41 -15.14 -18.79
C ARG A 130 -3.71 -15.90 -18.49
N SER A 131 -3.76 -16.67 -17.41
CA SER A 131 -4.93 -17.50 -17.05
C SER A 131 -5.97 -16.79 -16.20
N TYR A 132 -5.66 -15.61 -15.64
CA TYR A 132 -6.55 -14.92 -14.69
C TYR A 132 -7.81 -14.30 -15.35
N PHE A 133 -7.83 -14.11 -16.68
CA PHE A 133 -8.98 -13.53 -17.38
C PHE A 133 -9.84 -14.65 -17.98
N THR A 134 -10.83 -15.14 -17.23
CA THR A 134 -11.81 -16.13 -17.71
C THR A 134 -13.21 -15.55 -17.97
N THR A 135 -13.57 -14.40 -17.41
CA THR A 135 -14.89 -13.77 -17.60
C THR A 135 -14.84 -12.24 -17.60
N GLU A 136 -15.83 -11.66 -18.28
CA GLU A 136 -15.87 -10.30 -18.83
C GLU A 136 -16.05 -9.15 -17.82
N GLU A 137 -14.96 -8.57 -17.31
CA GLU A 137 -14.96 -7.15 -16.95
C GLU A 137 -13.78 -6.45 -17.63
N GLN A 138 -13.94 -6.27 -18.94
CA GLN A 138 -12.99 -5.56 -19.78
C GLN A 138 -13.13 -4.06 -19.57
N LYS A 139 -12.51 -3.50 -18.52
CA LYS A 139 -12.23 -2.06 -18.52
C LYS A 139 -11.09 -1.79 -19.50
N GLN A 140 -11.44 -1.36 -20.71
CA GLN A 140 -10.47 -0.85 -21.67
C GLN A 140 -9.66 0.25 -21.00
N PHE A 141 -8.34 0.09 -21.02
CA PHE A 141 -7.43 1.05 -20.43
C PHE A 141 -7.60 2.41 -21.14
N ASP A 142 -7.89 3.46 -20.38
CA ASP A 142 -7.94 4.81 -20.94
C ASP A 142 -6.51 5.28 -21.22
N ASN A 143 -6.14 5.34 -22.49
CA ASN A 143 -4.84 5.84 -22.94
C ASN A 143 -4.76 7.37 -22.95
N ARG A 144 -5.80 8.09 -22.49
CA ARG A 144 -5.73 9.54 -22.35
C ARG A 144 -4.59 9.88 -21.37
N PRO A 145 -3.70 10.82 -21.74
CA PRO A 145 -2.74 11.36 -20.78
C PRO A 145 -3.50 11.94 -19.59
N ALA A 146 -2.97 11.79 -18.38
CA ALA A 146 -3.54 12.43 -17.20
C ALA A 146 -3.69 13.92 -17.49
N CYS A 147 -4.91 14.45 -17.41
CA CYS A 147 -5.17 15.86 -17.67
C CYS A 147 -4.23 16.70 -16.80
N ILE A 148 -3.40 17.51 -17.44
CA ILE A 148 -2.59 18.54 -16.77
C ILE A 148 -3.57 19.66 -16.39
N PRO A 149 -3.56 20.14 -15.13
CA PRO A 149 -4.49 21.16 -14.64
C PRO A 149 -4.38 22.49 -15.39
#